data_AF-A0A963SI79-F1
#
_entry.id   AF-A0A963SI79-F1
#
_cell.length_a   1.000
_cell.length_b   1.000
_cell.length_c   1.000
_cell.angle_alpha   90.00
_cell.angle_beta   90.00
_cell.angle_gamma   90.00
#
_symmetry.space_group_name_H-M   'P 1'
#
loop_
_entity.id
_entity.type
_entity.pdbx_description
1 polymer ?
#
loop_
_entity_poly.entity_id
_entity_poly.type
_entity_poly.pdbx_seq_one_letter_code
_entity_poly.pdbx_strand_id
1 'polypeptide(L)' 'METMEQDMGETLITLTSDIVAAHLSNNNVDVDAVPTLITNVYQALAGLGQEAAAEEPRPEPAVAIRSSIKPDYIVCLEDG' A
#
# COMPACT_ATOMS: atom_id res chain seq x y z
N MET A 1 -11.68 23.57 11.06
CA MET A 1 -10.99 22.49 10.32
C MET A 1 -11.18 21.17 11.04
N GLU A 2 -10.93 21.10 12.36
CA GLU A 2 -11.13 19.88 13.17
C GLU A 2 -12.51 19.21 12.99
N THR A 3 -13.60 19.97 12.96
CA THR A 3 -14.95 19.43 12.76
C THR A 3 -15.19 18.80 11.38
N MET A 4 -14.54 19.27 10.32
CA MET A 4 -14.66 18.68 8.98
C MET A 4 -13.85 17.40 8.84
N GLU A 5 -12.69 17.31 9.51
CA GLU A 5 -11.89 16.08 9.54
C GLU A 5 -12.59 14.97 10.33
N GLN A 6 -13.27 15.31 11.43
CA GLN A 6 -14.07 14.35 12.19
C GLN A 6 -15.26 13.81 11.39
N ASP A 7 -15.97 14.67 10.67
CA ASP A 7 -17.11 14.30 9.82
C ASP A 7 -16.68 13.36 8.67
N MET A 8 -15.50 13.61 8.08
CA MET A 8 -14.91 12.74 7.06
C MET A 8 -14.54 11.36 7.63
N GLY A 9 -13.96 11.32 8.85
CA GLY A 9 -13.63 10.07 9.53
C GLY A 9 -14.87 9.22 9.84
N GLU A 10 -15.93 9.85 10.33
CA GLU A 10 -17.22 9.17 10.58
C GLU A 10 -17.85 8.64 9.30
N THR A 11 -17.81 9.44 8.23
CA THR A 11 -18.29 9.03 6.90
C THR A 11 -17.52 7.82 6.39
N LEU A 12 -16.20 7.82 6.52
CA LEU A 12 -15.34 6.72 6.07
C LEU A 12 -15.63 5.41 6.83
N ILE A 13 -15.82 5.50 8.15
CA ILE A 13 -16.21 4.35 8.98
C ILE A 13 -17.58 3.81 8.57
N THR A 14 -18.54 4.71 8.32
CA THR A 14 -19.91 4.34 7.90
C THR A 14 -19.89 3.60 6.57
N LEU A 15 -19.23 4.17 5.55
CA LEU A 15 -19.12 3.54 4.22
C LEU A 15 -18.40 2.19 4.28
N THR A 16 -17.32 2.10 5.05
CA THR A 16 -16.59 0.82 5.25
C THR A 16 -17.52 -0.23 5.85
N SER A 17 -18.27 0.13 6.89
CA SER A 17 -19.18 -0.78 7.59
C SER A 17 -20.30 -1.26 6.68
N ASP A 18 -20.91 -0.36 5.92
CA ASP A 18 -21.99 -0.69 4.97
C ASP A 18 -21.53 -1.65 3.87
N ILE A 19 -20.35 -1.40 3.29
CA ILE A 19 -19.78 -2.24 2.25
C ILE A 19 -19.46 -3.63 2.78
N VAL A 20 -18.81 -3.72 3.95
CA VAL A 20 -18.46 -5.01 4.56
C VAL A 20 -19.72 -5.78 4.94
N ALA A 21 -20.72 -5.12 5.55
CA ALA A 21 -21.98 -5.75 5.89
C ALA A 21 -22.72 -6.30 4.66
N ALA A 22 -22.80 -5.50 3.59
CA ALA A 22 -23.39 -5.95 2.32
C ALA A 22 -22.62 -7.14 1.73
N HIS A 23 -21.28 -7.12 1.76
CA HIS A 23 -20.46 -8.21 1.26
C HIS A 23 -20.68 -9.51 2.06
N LEU A 24 -20.68 -9.44 3.39
CA LEU A 24 -20.92 -10.59 4.25
C LEU A 24 -22.37 -11.12 4.15
N SER A 25 -23.35 -10.25 3.86
CA SER A 25 -24.76 -10.67 3.70
C SER A 25 -24.99 -11.54 2.47
N ASN A 26 -24.14 -11.42 1.45
CA ASN A 26 -24.32 -12.07 0.15
C ASN A 26 -23.21 -13.08 -0.19
N ASN A 27 -22.19 -13.22 0.67
CA ASN A 27 -21.05 -14.09 0.44
C ASN A 27 -20.68 -14.86 1.71
N ASN A 28 -20.21 -16.10 1.53
CA ASN A 28 -19.69 -16.90 2.63
C ASN A 28 -18.19 -16.59 2.82
N VAL A 29 -17.88 -15.79 3.85
CA VAL A 29 -16.52 -15.39 4.21
C VAL A 29 -16.15 -16.06 5.54
N ASP A 30 -14.93 -16.56 5.63
CA ASP A 30 -14.41 -17.11 6.88
C ASP A 30 -14.34 -16.00 7.95
N VAL A 31 -14.72 -16.33 9.18
CA VAL A 31 -14.70 -15.38 10.32
C VAL A 31 -13.29 -14.82 10.52
N ASP A 32 -12.26 -15.63 10.30
CA ASP A 32 -10.87 -15.22 10.44
C ASP A 32 -10.42 -14.24 9.35
N ALA A 33 -11.13 -14.19 8.22
CA ALA A 33 -10.84 -13.27 7.10
C ALA A 33 -11.55 -11.90 7.23
N VAL A 34 -12.55 -11.78 8.11
CA VAL A 34 -13.32 -10.54 8.30
C VAL A 34 -12.44 -9.34 8.71
N PRO A 35 -11.47 -9.46 9.64
CA PRO A 35 -10.61 -8.33 10.00
C PRO A 35 -9.78 -7.80 8.83
N THR A 36 -9.27 -8.71 7.99
CA THR A 36 -8.53 -8.35 6.78
C THR A 36 -9.42 -7.67 5.76
N LEU A 37 -10.65 -8.15 5.57
CA LEU A 37 -11.62 -7.53 4.66
C LEU A 37 -11.95 -6.09 5.08
N ILE A 38 -12.21 -5.85 6.37
CA ILE A 38 -12.46 -4.50 6.90
C ILE A 38 -11.27 -3.57 6.62
N THR A 39 -10.06 -4.05 6.89
CA THR A 39 -8.82 -3.27 6.69
C THR A 39 -8.64 -2.91 5.22
N ASN A 40 -8.82 -3.87 4.31
CA ASN A 40 -8.67 -3.64 2.87
C ASN A 40 -9.68 -2.63 2.33
N VAL A 41 -10.96 -2.73 2.74
CA VAL A 41 -12.00 -1.79 2.30
C VAL A 41 -11.72 -0.38 2.84
N TYR A 42 -11.37 -0.27 4.13
CA TYR A 42 -11.04 1.01 4.74
C TYR A 42 -9.85 1.68 4.04
N GLN A 43 -8.76 0.94 3.81
CA GLN A 43 -7.57 1.46 3.13
C GLN A 43 -7.88 1.88 1.70
N ALA A 44 -8.67 1.08 0.97
CA ALA A 44 -9.06 1.41 -0.39
C ALA A 44 -9.83 2.74 -0.45
N LEU A 45 -10.78 2.96 0.46
CA LEU A 45 -11.54 4.21 0.54
C LEU A 45 -10.69 5.38 1.02
N ALA A 46 -9.87 5.18 2.05
CA ALA A 46 -8.98 6.20 2.60
C ALA A 46 -7.93 6.68 1.59
N GLY A 47 -7.51 5.78 0.69
CA GLY A 47 -6.55 6.07 -0.37
C GLY A 47 -7.15 6.70 -1.63
N LEU A 48 -8.48 6.84 -1.73
CA LEU A 48 -9.10 7.45 -2.91
C LEU A 48 -8.68 8.92 -3.06
N GLY A 49 -8.23 9.29 -4.25
CA GLY A 49 -7.75 10.64 -4.53
C GLY A 49 -6.35 10.95 -3.98
N GLN A 50 -5.70 9.99 -3.31
CA GLN A 50 -4.28 10.06 -3.02
C GLN A 50 -3.51 9.51 -4.22
N GLU A 51 -2.57 10.29 -4.73
CA GLU A 51 -1.60 9.77 -5.70
C GLU A 51 -0.77 8.70 -5.00
N ALA A 52 -0.70 7.51 -5.59
CA ALA A 52 0.22 6.49 -5.11
C ALA A 52 1.60 7.11 -5.05
N ALA A 53 2.26 7.01 -3.88
CA ALA A 53 3.62 7.50 -3.74
C ALA A 53 4.44 6.93 -4.89
N ALA A 54 5.03 7.82 -5.70
CA ALA A 54 5.86 7.42 -6.81
C ALA A 54 6.91 6.45 -6.27
N GLU A 55 6.93 5.24 -6.83
CA GLU A 55 7.92 4.24 -6.44
C GLU A 55 9.29 4.88 -6.65
N GLU A 56 10.07 5.03 -5.57
CA GLU A 56 11.37 5.68 -5.66
C GLU A 56 12.16 4.96 -6.75
N PRO A 57 12.70 5.71 -7.73
CA PRO A 57 13.47 5.08 -8.79
C PRO A 57 14.58 4.27 -8.12
N ARG A 58 14.70 2.99 -8.49
CA ARG A 58 15.80 2.17 -7.98
C ARG A 58 17.11 2.93 -8.21
N PRO A 59 18.02 2.93 -7.22
CA PRO A 59 19.30 3.59 -7.38
C PRO A 59 19.99 3.07 -8.64
N GLU A 60 20.47 3.98 -9.48
CA GLU A 60 21.28 3.62 -10.64
C GLU A 60 22.61 3.07 -10.12
N PRO A 61 23.03 1.87 -10.58
CA PRO A 61 24.27 1.28 -10.11
C PRO A 61 25.46 2.16 -10.52
N ALA A 62 26.41 2.35 -9.60
CA ALA A 62 27.59 3.19 -9.80
C ALA A 62 28.46 2.73 -10.99
N VAL A 63 28.39 1.42 -11.30
CA VAL A 63 29.06 0.80 -12.43
C VAL A 63 28.16 -0.22 -13.12
N ALA A 64 28.34 -0.39 -14.44
CA ALA A 64 27.67 -1.46 -15.17
C ALA A 64 28.08 -2.84 -14.64
N ILE A 65 27.16 -3.80 -14.65
CA ILE A 65 27.38 -5.19 -14.16
C ILE A 65 28.60 -5.84 -14.81
N ARG A 66 28.85 -5.59 -16.11
CA ARG A 66 30.04 -6.12 -16.79
C ARG A 66 31.35 -5.53 -16.28
N SER A 67 31.30 -4.30 -15.76
CA SER A 67 32.46 -3.58 -15.25
C SER A 67 32.71 -3.84 -13.76
N SER A 68 31.73 -4.39 -13.03
CA SER A 68 31.88 -4.73 -11.62
C SER A 68 32.63 -6.03 -11.36
N ILE A 69 32.77 -6.88 -12.39
CA ILE A 69 33.48 -8.16 -12.31
C ILE A 69 34.81 -8.03 -13.03
N LYS A 70 35.91 -7.99 -12.29
CA LYS A 70 37.27 -8.08 -12.83
C LYS A 70 37.89 -9.43 -12.50
N PRO A 71 38.91 -9.88 -13.26
CA PRO A 71 39.56 -11.17 -13.00
C PRO A 71 40.09 -11.31 -11.57
N ASP A 72 40.51 -10.18 -10.97
CA ASP A 72 41.21 -10.18 -9.69
C ASP A 72 40.36 -9.65 -8.52
N TYR A 73 39.25 -8.95 -8.78
CA TYR A 73 38.38 -8.37 -7.73
C TYR A 73 36.98 -8.01 -8.23
N ILE A 74 36.06 -7.78 -7.29
CA ILE A 74 34.68 -7.34 -7.54
C ILE A 74 34.50 -5.93 -6.94
N VAL A 75 33.79 -5.07 -7.67
CA VAL A 75 33.47 -3.68 -7.31
C VAL A 75 32.01 -3.62 -6.85
N CYS A 76 31.71 -2.86 -5.79
CA CYS A 76 30.35 -2.77 -5.25
C CYS A 76 29.45 -1.99 -6.22
N LEU A 77 28.22 -2.44 -6.44
CA LEU A 77 27.27 -1.71 -7.31
C LEU A 77 26.66 -0.48 -6.64
N GLU A 78 26.73 -0.41 -5.31
CA GLU A 78 26.28 0.74 -4.51
C GLU A 78 27.41 1.70 -4.17
N ASP A 79 28.59 1.21 -3.76
CA ASP A 79 29.66 2.06 -3.23
C ASP A 79 30.83 2.31 -4.20
N GLY A 80 30.92 1.57 -5.31
CA GLY A 80 32.03 1.63 -6.28
C GLY A 80 33.31 1.01 -5.76
#